data_AF-A0A2H0ARV2-F1
#
_entry.id   AF-A0A2H0ARV2-F1
#
_cell.length_a   1.000
_cell.length_b   1.000
_cell.length_c   1.000
_cell.angle_alpha   90.00
_cell.angle_beta   90.00
_cell.angle_gamma   90.00
#
_symmetry.space_group_name_H-M   'P 1'
#
loop_
_entity.id
_entity.type
_entity.pdbx_description
1 polymer ?
#
loop_
_entity_poly.entity_id
_entity_poly.type
_entity_poly.pdbx_seq_one_letter_code
_entity_poly.pdbx_strand_id
1 'polypeptide(L)' 'MADVKLGSGESFESLLRRFNRQVQHDNILVEVRRRRFYEKPSEERKKKEALKRQKSSR' A
#
# COMPACT_ATOMS: atom_id res chain seq x y z
N MET A 1 6.49 6.41 -0.82
CA MET A 1 6.40 7.20 0.42
C MET A 1 5.48 8.35 0.06
N ALA A 2 4.39 8.50 0.79
CA ALA A 2 3.34 9.42 0.42
C ALA A 2 3.68 10.83 0.92
N ASP A 3 4.02 11.74 0.00
CA ASP A 3 4.21 13.15 0.29
C ASP A 3 3.12 13.98 -0.40
N VAL A 4 2.42 14.80 0.39
CA VAL A 4 1.37 15.72 -0.10
C VAL A 4 1.64 17.10 0.46
N LYS A 5 1.89 18.07 -0.43
CA LYS A 5 2.05 19.48 -0.07
C LYS A 5 0.71 20.20 -0.17
N LEU A 6 0.50 21.16 0.74
CA LEU A 6 -0.70 22.00 0.79
C LEU A 6 -0.78 22.90 -0.44
N GLY A 7 -1.90 22.84 -1.16
CA GLY A 7 -2.23 23.80 -2.22
C GLY A 7 -2.71 25.13 -1.65
N SER A 8 -2.45 26.24 -2.35
CA SER A 8 -2.96 27.56 -1.97
C SER A 8 -4.50 27.55 -1.98
N GLY A 9 -5.11 27.72 -0.81
CA GLY A 9 -6.57 27.72 -0.64
C GLY A 9 -7.22 26.35 -0.38
N GLU A 10 -6.43 25.28 -0.20
CA GLU A 10 -7.00 23.98 0.21
C GLU A 10 -7.45 23.99 1.68
N SER A 11 -8.61 23.37 1.94
CA SER A 11 -9.01 23.00 3.29
C SER A 11 -8.20 21.81 3.80
N PHE A 12 -7.96 21.77 5.11
CA PHE A 12 -7.24 20.69 5.77
C PHE A 12 -7.83 19.30 5.46
N GLU A 13 -9.16 19.20 5.42
CA GLU A 13 -9.85 17.94 5.14
C GLU A 13 -9.59 17.43 3.71
N SER A 14 -9.50 18.34 2.73
CA SER A 14 -9.15 17.99 1.35
C SER A 14 -7.74 17.41 1.26
N LEU A 15 -6.78 18.04 1.96
CA LEU A 15 -5.41 17.55 2.03
C LEU A 15 -5.33 16.16 2.67
N LEU A 16 -6.05 15.95 3.78
CA LEU A 16 -6.09 14.66 4.47
C LEU A 16 -6.66 13.55 3.57
N ARG A 17 -7.72 13.85 2.80
CA ARG A 17 -8.29 12.90 1.83
C ARG A 17 -7.30 12.54 0.73
N ARG A 18 -6.54 13.52 0.20
CA ARG A 18 -5.47 13.27 -0.78
C ARG A 18 -4.34 12.43 -0.20
N PHE A 19 -3.89 12.75 1.01
CA PHE A 19 -2.87 11.99 1.71
C PHE A 19 -3.29 10.53 1.93
N ASN A 20 -4.50 10.30 2.44
CA ASN A 20 -5.02 8.94 2.64
C ASN A 20 -5.11 8.15 1.33
N ARG A 21 -5.53 8.79 0.23
CA ARG A 21 -5.51 8.16 -1.11
C ARG A 21 -4.08 7.80 -1.55
N GLN A 22 -3.12 8.69 -1.36
CA GLN A 22 -1.72 8.42 -1.72
C GLN A 22 -1.13 7.28 -0.89
N VAL A 23 -1.39 7.24 0.43
CA VAL A 23 -0.95 6.15 1.32
C VAL A 23 -1.53 4.80 0.90
N GLN A 24 -2.80 4.76 0.48
CA GLN A 24 -3.45 3.57 -0.03
C GLN A 24 -2.86 3.13 -1.37
N HIS A 25 -2.66 4.07 -2.31
CA HIS A 25 -2.08 3.81 -3.62
C HIS A 25 -0.66 3.23 -3.52
N ASP A 26 0.17 3.84 -2.66
CA ASP A 26 1.54 3.38 -2.39
C ASP A 26 1.58 2.03 -1.62
N ASN A 27 0.43 1.49 -1.19
CA ASN A 27 0.31 0.23 -0.45
C ASN A 27 1.19 0.16 0.82
N ILE A 28 1.49 1.31 1.43
CA ILE A 28 2.41 1.43 2.58
C ILE A 28 1.96 0.54 3.74
N LEU A 29 0.66 0.55 4.04
CA LEU A 29 0.09 -0.26 5.13
C LEU A 29 0.14 -1.77 4.87
N VAL A 30 0.14 -2.19 3.60
CA VAL A 30 0.26 -3.61 3.23
C VAL A 30 1.72 -4.03 3.38
N GLU A 31 2.65 -3.19 2.95
CA GLU A 31 4.07 -3.44 3.04
C GLU A 31 4.56 -3.54 4.49
N VAL A 32 4.15 -2.59 5.34
CA VAL A 32 4.49 -2.61 6.78
C VAL A 32 3.96 -3.89 7.44
N ARG A 33 2.74 -4.31 7.12
CA ARG A 33 2.17 -5.57 7.63
C ARG A 33 2.95 -6.79 7.14
N ARG A 34 3.37 -6.82 5.87
CA ARG A 34 4.17 -7.92 5.30
C ARG A 34 5.57 -8.00 5.90
N ARG A 35 6.19 -6.85 6.18
CA ARG A 35 7.57 -6.76 6.71
C ARG A 35 7.66 -6.84 8.23
N ARG A 36 6.53 -6.93 8.95
CA ARG A 36 6.51 -6.99 10.42
C ARG A 36 7.31 -8.15 11.00
N PHE A 37 7.36 -9.27 10.27
CA PHE A 37 8.13 -10.46 10.65
C PHE A 37 8.98 -10.91 9.46
N TYR A 38 10.13 -11.53 9.76
CA TYR A 38 10.92 -12.17 8.73
C TYR A 38 10.16 -13.38 8.19
N GLU A 39 10.02 -13.43 6.87
CA GLU A 39 9.48 -14.57 6.15
C GLU A 39 10.59 -15.17 5.28
N LYS A 40 10.73 -16.49 5.30
CA LYS A 40 11.71 -17.17 4.46
C LYS A 40 11.40 -16.87 2.98
N PRO A 41 12.41 -16.66 2.12
CA PRO A 41 12.17 -16.30 0.71
C PRO A 41 11.33 -17.33 -0.07
N SER A 42 11.37 -18.61 0.33
CA SER A 42 10.50 -19.66 -0.24
C SER A 42 9.02 -19.43 0.06
N GLU A 43 8.68 -19.06 1.29
CA GLU A 43 7.30 -18.81 1.71
C GLU A 43 6.76 -17.52 1.06
N GLU A 44 7.59 -16.48 0.93
CA GLU A 44 7.23 -15.27 0.20
C GLU A 44 6.93 -15.56 -1.29
N ARG A 45 7.73 -16.41 -1.95
CA ARG A 45 7.48 -16.85 -3.34
C ARG A 45 6.14 -17.59 -3.45
N LYS A 46 5.88 -18.56 -2.56
CA LYS A 46 4.61 -19.31 -2.55
C LYS A 46 3.40 -18.40 -2.40
N LYS A 47 3.45 -17.44 -1.46
CA LYS A 47 2.37 -16.45 -1.27
C LYS A 47 2.16 -15.58 -2.50
N LYS A 48 3.23 -15.09 -3.13
CA LYS A 48 3.15 -14.29 -4.37
C LYS A 48 2.50 -15.08 -5.51
N GLU A 49 2.84 -16.34 -5.68
CA GLU A 49 2.24 -17.21 -6.70
C GLU A 49 0.75 -17.49 -6.44
N ALA A 50 0.38 -17.78 -5.19
CA ALA A 50 -1.01 -17.99 -4.80
C ALA A 50 -1.88 -16.74 -5.09
N LEU A 51 -1.37 -15.55 -4.73
CA LEU A 51 -2.05 -14.29 -5.01
C LEU A 51 -2.19 -14.01 -6.52
N LYS A 52 -1.19 -14.38 -7.34
CA LYS A 52 -1.29 -14.26 -8.80
C LYS A 52 -2.34 -15.20 -9.38
N ARG A 53 -2.35 -16.48 -8.97
CA ARG A 53 -3.34 -17.47 -9.43
C ARG A 53 -4.77 -17.06 -9.10
N GLN A 54 -5.00 -16.53 -7.89
CA GLN A 54 -6.33 -16.05 -7.48
C GLN A 54 -6.80 -14.83 -8.29
N LYS A 55 -5.87 -13.97 -8.74
CA LYS A 55 -6.20 -12.82 -9.59
C LYS A 55 -6.48 -13.21 -11.04
N SER A 56 -5.84 -14.26 -11.56
CA SER A 56 -6.07 -14.74 -12.93
C SER A 56 -7.32 -15.61 -13.07
N SER A 57 -7.83 -16.16 -11.96
CA SER A 57 -9.07 -16.96 -11.95
C SER A 57 -10.34 -16.13 -11.77
N ARG A 58 -10.22 -14.82 -11.60
CA ARG A 58 -11.32 -13.86 -11.56
C ARG A 58 -11.41 -13.13 -12.89
#